data_AF-A0A226MMU4-F1
#
_entry.id   AF-A0A226MMU4-F1
#
_cell.length_a   1.000
_cell.length_b   1.000
_cell.length_c   1.000
_cell.angle_alpha   90.00
_cell.angle_beta   90.00
_cell.angle_gamma   90.00
#
_symmetry.space_group_name_H-M   'P 1'
#
loop_
_entity.id
_entity.type
_entity.pdbx_description
1 polymer ?
#
loop_
_entity_poly.entity_id
_entity_poly.type
_entity_poly.pdbx_seq_one_letter_code
_entity_poly.pdbx_strand_id
1 'polypeptide(L)'
;MALRRASSAVRRGPEPRHDELRVPAAVRVPAAVRVPATCHRATSPGPPGGAGAERVPRGPGHGGTGENGKEGPRERRPDNVPWYIGAINEKEECLVTLVEEIDRLAKYRAECAQKDAAIADLLKEVQCLKGKGDLLKDSARTEAYTQSEPESSSEEATEVLHEASAPGAAPELAEAEKQTLMAQLTALQKAHGELSAQLQKAEAEYSMATGAMCSLQRQLEVQESQLRRTESENERLQKELRGREVQLQAMSAKFGSLREERKHEEMMAAAEEENCRLRQVVTEQESKLAEQTELISNLQGSVWQLRAEALTNRYHIQKQQRAQEEMQSQAGVLQHAELQTRVALECITSKFERFRSKIIQATFSAAGIKAPQAELADEEVLEAMQVRSSPES
;
A
#
# COMPACT_ATOMS: atom_id res chain seq x y z
N MET A 1 -60.89 23.88 29.59
CA MET A 1 -61.54 23.12 28.51
C MET A 1 -61.31 23.92 27.22
N ALA A 2 -60.67 23.42 26.16
CA ALA A 2 -61.08 22.29 25.28
C ALA A 2 -62.31 22.69 24.43
N LEU A 3 -62.35 22.68 23.10
CA LEU A 3 -61.40 22.34 22.00
C LEU A 3 -61.58 23.40 20.84
N ARG A 4 -61.02 23.37 19.61
CA ARG A 4 -60.47 22.32 18.71
C ARG A 4 -59.35 22.86 17.81
N ARG A 5 -58.49 21.95 17.33
CA ARG A 5 -57.60 22.16 16.17
C ARG A 5 -58.38 21.93 14.86
N ALA A 6 -57.96 22.58 13.78
CA ALA A 6 -58.28 22.17 12.42
C ALA A 6 -56.99 21.74 11.71
N SER A 7 -56.94 20.50 11.22
CA SER A 7 -55.81 19.97 10.44
C SER A 7 -56.10 20.13 8.94
N SER A 8 -55.11 20.55 8.16
CA SER A 8 -55.10 20.32 6.71
C SER A 8 -54.17 19.16 6.39
N ALA A 9 -54.63 18.19 5.61
CA ALA A 9 -53.89 16.98 5.28
C ALA A 9 -53.74 16.86 3.76
N VAL A 10 -52.53 17.14 3.25
CA VAL A 10 -52.20 16.96 1.83
C VAL A 10 -51.94 15.47 1.56
N ARG A 11 -52.52 14.94 0.48
CA ARG A 11 -52.39 13.52 0.09
C ARG A 11 -51.10 13.25 -0.70
N ARG A 12 -50.63 12.00 -0.64
CA ARG A 12 -49.45 11.50 -1.37
C ARG A 12 -49.68 11.44 -2.89
N GLY A 13 -48.62 11.65 -3.65
CA GLY A 13 -48.36 10.97 -4.93
C GLY A 13 -47.30 9.86 -4.74
N PRO A 14 -47.19 8.86 -5.64
CA PRO A 14 -46.27 7.72 -5.50
C PRO A 14 -44.88 7.97 -6.12
N GLU A 15 -43.85 7.34 -5.55
CA GLU A 15 -42.52 7.24 -6.16
C GLU A 15 -42.48 6.14 -7.25
N PRO A 16 -41.73 6.34 -8.35
CA PRO A 16 -41.45 5.27 -9.32
C PRO A 16 -40.33 4.34 -8.80
N ARG A 17 -40.49 3.03 -9.02
CA ARG A 17 -39.43 2.04 -8.77
C ARG A 17 -38.58 1.86 -10.02
N HIS A 18 -37.26 1.81 -9.88
CA HIS A 18 -36.31 1.53 -10.96
C HIS A 18 -35.66 0.14 -10.80
N ASP A 19 -36.48 -0.91 -10.92
CA ASP A 19 -36.07 -2.30 -11.05
C ASP A 19 -36.65 -2.90 -12.34
N GLU A 20 -36.07 -2.56 -13.51
CA GLU A 20 -36.17 -3.36 -14.74
C GLU A 20 -35.26 -2.82 -15.88
N LEU A 21 -33.97 -3.18 -15.88
CA LEU A 21 -33.14 -3.16 -17.09
C LEU A 21 -32.22 -4.39 -17.13
N ARG A 22 -32.73 -5.47 -17.71
CA ARG A 22 -32.06 -6.77 -17.86
C ARG A 22 -31.31 -6.84 -19.19
N VAL A 23 -30.00 -6.68 -19.16
CA VAL A 23 -29.11 -6.85 -20.33
C VAL A 23 -28.52 -8.28 -20.33
N PRO A 24 -28.44 -8.99 -21.47
CA PRO A 24 -28.12 -10.42 -21.49
C PRO A 24 -26.65 -10.74 -21.26
N ALA A 25 -26.39 -11.96 -20.77
CA ALA A 25 -25.04 -12.47 -20.54
C ALA A 25 -24.36 -12.89 -21.85
N ALA A 26 -23.07 -12.59 -21.98
CA ALA A 26 -22.24 -13.02 -23.11
C ALA A 26 -20.84 -13.49 -22.64
N VAL A 27 -20.46 -14.69 -23.09
CA VAL A 27 -19.10 -15.24 -23.22
C VAL A 27 -18.16 -15.18 -21.99
N ARG A 28 -17.90 -16.35 -21.39
CA ARG A 28 -16.69 -16.58 -20.57
C ARG A 28 -15.46 -16.72 -21.48
N VAL A 29 -14.33 -16.16 -21.04
CA VAL A 29 -12.98 -16.46 -21.58
C VAL A 29 -12.12 -17.02 -20.42
N PRO A 30 -11.20 -17.99 -20.65
CA PRO A 30 -10.49 -18.66 -19.55
C PRO A 30 -9.50 -17.76 -18.79
N ALA A 31 -9.29 -18.05 -17.52
CA ALA A 31 -8.32 -17.35 -16.68
C ALA A 31 -6.92 -17.98 -16.77
N ALA A 32 -5.93 -17.19 -17.21
CA ALA A 32 -4.51 -17.51 -17.09
C ALA A 32 -3.68 -16.21 -17.03
N VAL A 33 -2.48 -16.28 -16.43
CA VAL A 33 -1.45 -15.23 -16.40
C VAL A 33 -1.90 -13.87 -15.84
N ARG A 34 -1.90 -13.75 -14.51
CA ARG A 34 -2.04 -12.47 -13.80
C ARG A 34 -0.65 -11.91 -13.48
N VAL A 35 -0.14 -10.97 -14.27
CA VAL A 35 1.09 -10.21 -13.95
C VAL A 35 0.72 -9.04 -13.04
N PRO A 36 1.38 -8.84 -11.88
CA PRO A 36 1.15 -7.68 -11.02
C PRO A 36 1.82 -6.43 -11.61
N ALA A 37 1.04 -5.47 -12.08
CA ALA A 37 1.52 -4.16 -12.54
C ALA A 37 1.54 -3.16 -11.37
N THR A 38 2.70 -2.97 -10.74
CA THR A 38 2.90 -2.02 -9.63
C THR A 38 3.38 -0.65 -10.14
N CYS A 39 2.48 0.13 -10.73
CA CYS A 39 2.76 1.53 -11.10
C CYS A 39 2.52 2.46 -9.91
N HIS A 40 3.52 2.62 -9.03
CA HIS A 40 3.43 3.61 -7.96
C HIS A 40 3.49 5.04 -8.51
N ARG A 41 2.50 5.85 -8.14
CA ARG A 41 2.41 7.27 -8.50
C ARG A 41 3.41 8.05 -7.66
N ALA A 42 4.35 8.74 -8.31
CA ALA A 42 5.32 9.57 -7.61
C ALA A 42 4.65 10.83 -7.03
N THR A 43 4.90 11.08 -5.74
CA THR A 43 4.47 12.29 -5.02
C THR A 43 5.71 13.10 -4.65
N SER A 44 5.81 14.33 -5.13
CA SER A 44 6.97 15.20 -4.86
C SER A 44 6.99 15.70 -3.41
N PRO A 45 8.15 15.70 -2.72
CA PRO A 45 8.29 16.38 -1.44
C PRO A 45 8.32 17.91 -1.61
N GLY A 46 7.87 18.64 -0.59
CA GLY A 46 8.04 20.10 -0.50
C GLY A 46 9.35 20.49 0.20
N PRO A 47 9.83 21.74 0.03
CA PRO A 47 11.03 22.21 0.71
C PRO A 47 10.77 22.50 2.20
N PRO A 48 11.75 22.28 3.10
CA PRO A 48 11.60 22.54 4.52
C PRO A 48 11.63 24.05 4.83
N GLY A 49 10.53 24.59 5.34
CA GLY A 49 10.49 25.92 5.93
C GLY A 49 11.03 25.91 7.37
N GLY A 50 11.96 26.81 7.69
CA GLY A 50 12.56 26.91 9.02
C GLY A 50 12.15 28.16 9.79
N ALA A 51 11.53 27.98 10.96
CA ALA A 51 11.49 28.96 12.06
C ALA A 51 11.05 28.26 13.36
N GLY A 52 11.75 28.51 14.47
CA GLY A 52 11.46 27.88 15.77
C GLY A 52 12.43 28.38 16.85
N ALA A 53 12.33 29.66 17.19
CA ALA A 53 13.27 30.32 18.10
C ALA A 53 12.63 30.62 19.46
N GLU A 54 13.08 29.92 20.51
CA GLU A 54 12.82 30.31 21.89
C GLU A 54 13.98 31.10 22.50
N ARG A 55 13.67 31.96 23.46
CA ARG A 55 14.62 32.72 24.28
C ARG A 55 14.30 32.51 25.76
N VAL A 56 15.29 32.84 26.59
CA VAL A 56 15.26 33.51 27.93
C VAL A 56 15.95 32.66 29.02
N PRO A 57 16.90 33.20 29.84
CA PRO A 57 17.79 34.35 29.66
C PRO A 57 19.29 34.09 30.09
N ARG A 58 20.06 35.19 30.20
CA ARG A 58 21.43 35.38 30.76
C ARG A 58 21.68 34.62 32.08
N GLY A 59 22.90 34.25 32.52
CA GLY A 59 24.31 34.51 32.11
C GLY A 59 25.23 34.19 33.34
N PRO A 60 26.49 34.68 33.49
CA PRO A 60 27.44 35.34 32.56
C PRO A 60 28.89 34.73 32.61
N GLY A 61 29.85 35.25 31.79
CA GLY A 61 31.28 35.29 32.19
C GLY A 61 32.39 34.96 31.16
N HIS A 62 33.27 35.95 30.94
CA HIS A 62 34.69 35.90 30.50
C HIS A 62 35.14 35.38 29.11
N GLY A 63 36.10 36.15 28.53
CA GLY A 63 36.94 35.83 27.36
C GLY A 63 36.29 36.12 25.99
N GLY A 64 36.92 36.79 25.02
CA GLY A 64 38.23 37.47 24.96
C GLY A 64 38.83 37.36 23.55
N THR A 65 39.34 38.46 22.95
CA THR A 65 40.13 38.54 21.68
C THR A 65 39.64 37.67 20.48
N GLY A 66 39.17 38.17 19.35
CA GLY A 66 39.40 39.46 18.70
C GLY A 66 40.63 39.40 17.78
N GLU A 67 40.46 39.15 16.47
CA GLU A 67 41.37 39.61 15.41
C GLU A 67 40.76 39.56 13.99
N ASN A 68 41.18 40.55 13.20
CA ASN A 68 41.30 40.66 11.73
C ASN A 68 40.69 39.60 10.79
N GLY A 69 39.92 40.08 9.79
CA GLY A 69 39.41 39.27 8.69
C GLY A 69 40.40 39.04 7.53
N LYS A 70 40.12 38.01 6.73
CA LYS A 70 40.67 37.82 5.38
C LYS A 70 39.53 37.44 4.43
N GLU A 71 39.26 38.27 3.44
CA GLU A 71 38.37 37.89 2.34
C GLU A 71 39.08 36.89 1.43
N GLY A 72 38.79 35.60 1.64
CA GLY A 72 39.13 34.56 0.66
C GLY A 72 38.32 34.75 -0.63
N PRO A 73 38.81 34.24 -1.78
CA PRO A 73 38.06 34.30 -3.03
C PRO A 73 36.71 33.60 -2.86
N ARG A 74 35.65 34.15 -3.46
CA ARG A 74 34.30 33.55 -3.44
C ARG A 74 34.29 32.24 -4.22
N GLU A 75 34.61 31.17 -3.52
CA GLU A 75 34.39 29.79 -3.95
C GLU A 75 32.92 29.66 -4.38
N ARG A 76 32.70 29.32 -5.66
CA ARG A 76 31.35 29.25 -6.22
C ARG A 76 30.67 27.99 -5.73
N ARG A 77 30.05 28.08 -4.54
CA ARG A 77 29.07 27.13 -4.01
C ARG A 77 28.23 26.53 -5.15
N PRO A 78 28.24 25.21 -5.39
CA PRO A 78 27.36 24.55 -6.35
C PRO A 78 25.89 24.48 -5.87
N ASP A 79 25.57 25.16 -4.77
CA ASP A 79 24.32 25.16 -4.00
C ASP A 79 23.11 25.81 -4.69
N ASN A 80 23.07 25.81 -6.03
CA ASN A 80 21.86 26.10 -6.80
C ASN A 80 21.60 25.05 -7.90
N VAL A 81 22.03 23.82 -7.65
CA VAL A 81 21.37 22.62 -8.18
C VAL A 81 20.05 22.48 -7.41
N PRO A 82 18.87 22.63 -8.05
CA PRO A 82 17.59 22.54 -7.34
C PRO A 82 17.41 21.17 -6.68
N TRP A 83 16.77 21.14 -5.51
CA TRP A 83 16.59 19.93 -4.68
C TRP A 83 16.01 18.73 -5.46
N TYR A 84 15.17 18.99 -6.47
CA TYR A 84 14.57 17.92 -7.28
C TYR A 84 15.60 17.17 -8.14
N ILE A 85 16.75 17.78 -8.48
CA ILE A 85 17.82 17.10 -9.22
C ILE A 85 18.55 16.11 -8.31
N GLY A 86 18.81 16.48 -7.05
CA GLY A 86 19.33 15.53 -6.05
C GLY A 86 18.39 14.33 -5.89
N ALA A 87 17.10 14.60 -5.70
CA ALA A 87 16.07 13.56 -5.60
C ALA A 87 15.90 12.72 -6.88
N ILE A 88 16.20 13.25 -8.08
CA ILE A 88 16.23 12.46 -9.33
C ILE A 88 17.46 11.55 -9.35
N ASN A 89 18.65 12.09 -9.07
CA ASN A 89 19.91 11.31 -9.07
C ASN A 89 19.84 10.14 -8.06
N GLU A 90 19.27 10.35 -6.87
CA GLU A 90 19.00 9.31 -5.88
C GLU A 90 18.07 8.19 -6.42
N LYS A 91 17.11 8.53 -7.29
CA LYS A 91 16.26 7.53 -7.95
C LYS A 91 16.96 6.84 -9.11
N GLU A 92 17.84 7.52 -9.83
CA GLU A 92 18.66 6.91 -10.89
C GLU A 92 19.65 5.88 -10.30
N GLU A 93 20.34 6.21 -9.20
CA GLU A 93 21.21 5.27 -8.47
C GLU A 93 20.43 4.07 -7.90
N CYS A 94 19.24 4.32 -7.33
CA CYS A 94 18.32 3.28 -6.88
C CYS A 94 17.84 2.38 -8.05
N LEU A 95 17.60 2.94 -9.24
CA LEU A 95 17.22 2.17 -10.42
C LEU A 95 18.38 1.32 -10.96
N VAL A 96 19.61 1.82 -10.95
CA VAL A 96 20.80 1.02 -11.34
C VAL A 96 20.96 -0.21 -10.46
N THR A 97 20.93 -0.04 -9.13
CA THR A 97 21.05 -1.17 -8.19
C THR A 97 19.90 -2.17 -8.30
N LEU A 98 18.68 -1.71 -8.61
CA LEU A 98 17.54 -2.60 -8.91
C LEU A 98 17.71 -3.38 -10.22
N VAL A 99 18.32 -2.80 -11.25
CA VAL A 99 18.64 -3.51 -12.51
C VAL A 99 19.70 -4.58 -12.27
N GLU A 100 20.75 -4.29 -11.49
CA GLU A 100 21.78 -5.27 -11.13
C GLU A 100 21.21 -6.48 -10.37
N GLU A 101 20.29 -6.25 -9.42
CA GLU A 101 19.59 -7.33 -8.70
C GLU A 101 18.58 -8.08 -9.60
N ILE A 102 17.96 -7.43 -10.59
CA ILE A 102 17.14 -8.14 -11.61
C ILE A 102 18.02 -9.08 -12.44
N ASP A 103 19.19 -8.64 -12.90
CA ASP A 103 20.14 -9.48 -13.64
C ASP A 103 20.72 -10.62 -12.78
N ARG A 104 20.92 -10.37 -11.49
CA ARG A 104 21.31 -11.39 -10.51
C ARG A 104 20.21 -12.44 -10.31
N LEU A 105 18.96 -12.01 -10.15
CA LEU A 105 17.80 -12.90 -10.04
C LEU A 105 17.54 -13.68 -11.34
N ALA A 106 17.82 -13.10 -12.50
CA ALA A 106 17.73 -13.80 -13.79
C ALA A 106 18.72 -14.97 -13.87
N LYS A 107 19.96 -14.80 -13.39
CA LYS A 107 20.96 -15.86 -13.30
C LYS A 107 20.49 -17.01 -12.40
N TYR A 108 19.98 -16.70 -11.20
CA TYR A 108 19.42 -17.74 -10.31
C TYR A 108 18.19 -18.44 -10.90
N ARG A 109 17.32 -17.75 -11.64
CA ARG A 109 16.18 -18.39 -12.34
C ARG A 109 16.65 -19.39 -13.41
N ALA A 110 17.70 -19.06 -14.17
CA ALA A 110 18.29 -19.99 -15.13
C ALA A 110 18.94 -21.21 -14.45
N GLU A 111 19.64 -21.00 -13.33
CA GLU A 111 20.23 -22.07 -12.52
C GLU A 111 19.16 -23.01 -11.92
N CYS A 112 18.04 -22.47 -11.43
CA CYS A 112 16.91 -23.27 -10.98
C CYS A 112 16.31 -24.10 -12.14
N ALA A 113 16.03 -23.49 -13.29
CA ALA A 113 15.50 -24.22 -14.45
C ALA A 113 16.43 -25.34 -14.93
N GLN A 114 17.76 -25.16 -14.84
CA GLN A 114 18.74 -26.21 -15.13
C GLN A 114 18.68 -27.35 -14.10
N LYS A 115 18.53 -27.04 -12.80
CA LYS A 115 18.39 -28.04 -11.74
C LYS A 115 17.07 -28.80 -11.84
N ASP A 116 15.97 -28.12 -12.16
CA ASP A 116 14.66 -28.73 -12.36
C ASP A 116 14.68 -29.73 -13.53
N ALA A 117 15.38 -29.39 -14.63
CA ALA A 117 15.60 -30.31 -15.74
C ALA A 117 16.44 -31.53 -15.32
N ALA A 118 17.53 -31.34 -14.59
CA ALA A 118 18.35 -32.45 -14.08
C ALA A 118 17.59 -33.37 -13.11
N ILE A 119 16.74 -32.79 -12.24
CA ILE A 119 15.84 -33.55 -11.37
C ILE A 119 14.84 -34.36 -12.21
N ALA A 120 14.24 -33.76 -13.24
CA ALA A 120 13.31 -34.45 -14.13
C ALA A 120 13.98 -35.63 -14.89
N ASP A 121 15.25 -35.53 -15.27
CA ASP A 121 15.99 -36.63 -15.90
C ASP A 121 16.38 -37.74 -14.91
N LEU A 122 16.87 -37.38 -13.71
CA LEU A 122 17.13 -38.36 -12.64
C LEU A 122 15.87 -39.12 -12.21
N LEU A 123 14.71 -38.47 -12.19
CA LEU A 123 13.43 -39.13 -11.90
C LEU A 123 13.04 -40.15 -12.98
N LYS A 124 13.31 -39.87 -14.27
CA LYS A 124 13.12 -40.84 -15.37
C LYS A 124 14.06 -42.03 -15.22
N GLU A 125 15.31 -41.79 -14.86
CA GLU A 125 16.30 -42.87 -14.64
C GLU A 125 15.89 -43.76 -13.47
N VAL A 126 15.52 -43.19 -12.32
CA VAL A 126 15.01 -43.95 -11.16
C VAL A 126 13.77 -44.76 -11.54
N GLN A 127 12.86 -44.22 -12.35
CA GLN A 127 11.68 -44.96 -12.84
C GLN A 127 12.08 -46.11 -13.79
N CYS A 128 13.06 -45.91 -14.67
CA CYS A 128 13.59 -46.96 -15.55
C CYS A 128 14.30 -48.08 -14.79
N LEU A 129 15.15 -47.72 -13.81
CA LEU A 129 15.85 -48.67 -12.95
C LEU A 129 14.87 -49.47 -12.07
N LYS A 130 13.82 -48.83 -11.56
CA LYS A 130 12.74 -49.52 -10.84
C LYS A 130 12.04 -50.55 -11.73
N GLY A 131 11.64 -50.17 -12.95
CA GLY A 131 11.02 -51.10 -13.90
C GLY A 131 11.90 -52.30 -14.26
N LYS A 132 13.22 -52.09 -14.43
CA LYS A 132 14.21 -53.18 -14.61
C LYS A 132 14.30 -54.07 -13.37
N GLY A 133 14.31 -53.48 -12.17
CA GLY A 133 14.36 -54.21 -10.91
C GLY A 133 13.10 -55.04 -10.63
N ASP A 134 11.93 -54.58 -11.08
CA ASP A 134 10.68 -55.33 -10.97
C ASP A 134 10.62 -56.48 -12.00
N LEU A 135 11.04 -56.27 -13.26
CA LEU A 135 11.21 -57.34 -14.25
C LEU A 135 12.16 -58.46 -13.79
N LEU A 136 13.26 -58.11 -13.11
CA LEU A 136 14.21 -59.10 -12.56
C LEU A 136 13.59 -59.93 -11.41
N LYS A 137 12.72 -59.34 -10.59
CA LYS A 137 11.98 -60.08 -9.55
C LYS A 137 11.00 -61.06 -10.18
N ASP A 138 10.28 -60.65 -11.22
CA ASP A 138 9.30 -61.51 -11.90
C ASP A 138 10.01 -62.68 -12.62
N SER A 139 11.19 -62.46 -13.20
CA SER A 139 12.04 -63.53 -13.73
C SER A 139 12.46 -64.53 -12.63
N ALA A 140 13.04 -64.04 -11.53
CA ALA A 140 13.46 -64.87 -10.41
C ALA A 140 12.30 -65.62 -9.74
N ARG A 141 11.08 -65.08 -9.79
CA ARG A 141 9.86 -65.73 -9.30
C ARG A 141 9.30 -66.80 -10.25
N THR A 142 9.70 -66.76 -11.51
CA THR A 142 9.32 -67.76 -12.54
C THR A 142 10.23 -68.99 -12.47
N GLU A 143 11.52 -68.80 -12.15
CA GLU A 143 12.49 -69.90 -11.97
C GLU A 143 12.23 -70.74 -10.70
N ALA A 144 11.46 -70.21 -9.75
CA ALA A 144 11.15 -70.87 -8.47
C ALA A 144 10.05 -71.96 -8.54
N TYR A 145 9.59 -72.36 -9.73
CA TYR A 145 8.43 -73.27 -9.90
C TYR A 145 8.73 -74.54 -10.73
N THR A 146 10.01 -74.85 -10.99
CA THR A 146 10.40 -75.96 -11.89
C THR A 146 11.40 -76.96 -11.29
N GLN A 147 11.34 -77.19 -9.97
CA GLN A 147 12.00 -78.32 -9.31
C GLN A 147 11.06 -78.96 -8.27
N SER A 148 10.46 -80.09 -8.64
CA SER A 148 9.63 -80.96 -7.82
C SER A 148 9.74 -82.39 -8.37
N GLU A 149 9.79 -83.39 -7.50
CA GLU A 149 9.80 -84.84 -7.83
C GLU A 149 11.09 -85.37 -8.54
N PRO A 150 11.42 -86.67 -8.46
CA PRO A 150 11.19 -87.61 -7.34
C PRO A 150 12.32 -88.67 -7.08
N GLU A 151 12.06 -89.49 -6.05
CA GLU A 151 12.22 -90.98 -6.02
C GLU A 151 13.54 -91.76 -5.82
N SER A 152 13.31 -93.00 -5.32
CA SER A 152 14.10 -94.25 -5.44
C SER A 152 15.39 -94.44 -4.63
N SER A 153 15.84 -95.68 -4.31
CA SER A 153 15.20 -97.02 -4.10
C SER A 153 16.31 -98.01 -3.65
N SER A 154 16.08 -99.34 -3.73
CA SER A 154 17.00 -100.48 -3.44
C SER A 154 17.14 -100.82 -1.93
N GLU A 155 16.87 -102.02 -1.38
CA GLU A 155 16.70 -103.42 -1.90
C GLU A 155 17.92 -104.00 -2.63
N GLU A 156 18.28 -105.29 -2.62
CA GLU A 156 18.07 -106.44 -1.71
C GLU A 156 19.10 -107.55 -2.11
N ALA A 157 19.51 -108.43 -1.17
CA ALA A 157 20.29 -109.68 -1.42
C ALA A 157 20.20 -110.59 -0.16
N THR A 158 19.80 -111.87 -0.09
CA THR A 158 19.69 -113.04 -1.01
C THR A 158 21.02 -113.46 -1.68
N GLU A 159 21.47 -114.72 -1.75
CA GLU A 159 21.21 -115.99 -1.03
C GLU A 159 22.49 -116.89 -1.27
N VAL A 160 22.69 -118.23 -1.25
CA VAL A 160 21.98 -119.53 -1.15
C VAL A 160 22.97 -120.58 -0.55
N LEU A 161 22.51 -121.80 -0.22
CA LEU A 161 23.21 -123.11 -0.03
C LEU A 161 23.63 -123.53 1.40
N HIS A 162 23.20 -124.69 1.94
CA HIS A 162 23.43 -126.12 1.57
C HIS A 162 24.86 -126.62 1.88
N GLU A 163 25.09 -127.83 2.42
CA GLU A 163 24.20 -128.98 2.75
C GLU A 163 24.78 -129.83 3.91
N ALA A 164 24.01 -130.76 4.48
CA ALA A 164 24.46 -131.63 5.58
C ALA A 164 24.79 -133.05 5.10
N SER A 165 25.94 -133.61 5.53
CA SER A 165 26.15 -135.07 5.57
C SER A 165 27.30 -135.52 6.47
N ALA A 166 27.01 -136.55 7.25
CA ALA A 166 27.90 -137.41 8.04
C ALA A 166 27.31 -138.84 7.96
N PRO A 167 28.00 -139.94 8.32
CA PRO A 167 29.25 -140.03 9.11
C PRO A 167 30.33 -140.97 8.51
N GLY A 168 31.55 -140.99 9.08
CA GLY A 168 32.59 -141.93 8.63
C GLY A 168 34.00 -141.88 9.24
N ALA A 169 34.14 -141.97 10.56
CA ALA A 169 35.34 -142.42 11.30
C ALA A 169 36.77 -142.07 10.79
N ALA A 170 37.36 -140.98 11.33
CA ALA A 170 38.82 -140.85 11.51
C ALA A 170 39.15 -139.86 12.66
N PRO A 171 40.10 -140.14 13.59
CA PRO A 171 40.44 -139.21 14.67
C PRO A 171 41.08 -137.89 14.23
N GLU A 172 41.82 -137.88 13.12
CA GLU A 172 42.60 -136.71 12.68
C GLU A 172 41.73 -135.57 12.10
N LEU A 173 40.59 -135.90 11.47
CA LEU A 173 39.66 -134.89 10.95
C LEU A 173 39.10 -134.00 12.07
N ALA A 174 38.79 -134.58 13.24
CA ALA A 174 38.30 -133.83 14.38
C ALA A 174 39.33 -132.84 14.95
N GLU A 175 40.63 -133.12 14.82
CA GLU A 175 41.67 -132.16 15.21
C GLU A 175 41.85 -131.05 14.17
N ALA A 176 41.74 -131.37 12.87
CA ALA A 176 41.74 -130.37 11.80
C ALA A 176 40.52 -129.42 11.91
N GLU A 177 39.31 -129.96 12.13
CA GLU A 177 38.07 -129.21 12.37
C GLU A 177 38.18 -128.34 13.63
N LYS A 178 38.74 -128.86 14.72
CA LYS A 178 39.05 -128.08 15.93
C LYS A 178 40.04 -126.94 15.65
N GLN A 179 41.05 -127.16 14.81
CA GLN A 179 42.03 -126.13 14.42
C GLN A 179 41.40 -125.06 13.52
N THR A 180 40.54 -125.43 12.55
CA THR A 180 39.84 -124.44 11.71
C THR A 180 38.81 -123.66 12.52
N LEU A 181 38.09 -124.28 13.46
CA LEU A 181 37.21 -123.59 14.40
C LEU A 181 37.98 -122.61 15.32
N MET A 182 39.17 -122.99 15.80
CA MET A 182 40.04 -122.08 16.56
C MET A 182 40.57 -120.92 15.70
N ALA A 183 40.89 -121.15 14.42
CA ALA A 183 41.27 -120.10 13.48
C ALA A 183 40.10 -119.14 13.17
N GLN A 184 38.88 -119.67 12.99
CA GLN A 184 37.67 -118.86 12.82
C GLN A 184 37.34 -118.05 14.08
N LEU A 185 37.42 -118.66 15.27
CA LEU A 185 37.18 -117.99 16.55
C LEU A 185 38.20 -116.87 16.81
N THR A 186 39.49 -117.09 16.51
CA THR A 186 40.51 -116.04 16.65
C THR A 186 40.39 -114.94 15.58
N ALA A 187 39.97 -115.28 14.35
CA ALA A 187 39.64 -114.28 13.32
C ALA A 187 38.42 -113.42 13.72
N LEU A 188 37.37 -114.03 14.28
CA LEU A 188 36.19 -113.34 14.81
C LEU A 188 36.55 -112.46 16.01
N GLN A 189 37.41 -112.91 16.92
CA GLN A 189 37.94 -112.09 18.02
C GLN A 189 38.72 -110.87 17.51
N LYS A 190 39.56 -111.04 16.47
CA LYS A 190 40.29 -109.93 15.83
C LYS A 190 39.33 -108.93 15.17
N ALA A 191 38.35 -109.42 14.40
CA ALA A 191 37.33 -108.58 13.77
C ALA A 191 36.47 -107.82 14.80
N HIS A 192 36.09 -108.48 15.92
CA HIS A 192 35.39 -107.83 17.02
C HIS A 192 36.25 -106.73 17.68
N GLY A 193 37.55 -106.97 17.86
CA GLY A 193 38.48 -105.96 18.38
C GLY A 193 38.63 -104.76 17.45
N GLU A 194 38.75 -104.99 16.14
CA GLU A 194 38.81 -103.96 15.11
C GLU A 194 37.51 -103.15 15.02
N LEU A 195 36.35 -103.81 15.07
CA LEU A 195 35.04 -103.18 15.12
C LEU A 195 34.89 -102.31 16.39
N SER A 196 35.33 -102.81 17.55
CA SER A 196 35.30 -102.07 18.82
C SER A 196 36.16 -100.81 18.77
N ALA A 197 37.34 -100.88 18.16
CA ALA A 197 38.22 -99.73 17.99
C ALA A 197 37.65 -98.70 16.99
N GLN A 198 36.99 -99.15 15.92
CA GLN A 198 36.29 -98.27 14.99
C GLN A 198 35.09 -97.59 15.65
N LEU A 199 34.32 -98.30 16.46
CA LEU A 199 33.21 -97.73 17.24
C LEU A 199 33.71 -96.65 18.20
N GLN A 200 34.74 -96.92 19.01
CA GLN A 200 35.33 -95.93 19.93
C GLN A 200 35.87 -94.69 19.20
N LYS A 201 36.42 -94.86 17.99
CA LYS A 201 36.83 -93.73 17.14
C LYS A 201 35.62 -92.89 16.70
N ALA A 202 34.55 -93.54 16.23
CA ALA A 202 33.32 -92.86 15.82
C ALA A 202 32.61 -92.16 16.99
N GLU A 203 32.60 -92.76 18.19
CA GLU A 203 32.10 -92.15 19.43
C GLU A 203 32.89 -90.88 19.81
N ALA A 204 34.22 -90.93 19.71
CA ALA A 204 35.07 -89.77 19.96
C ALA A 204 34.85 -88.65 18.92
N GLU A 205 34.74 -89.00 17.64
CA GLU A 205 34.46 -88.05 16.55
C GLU A 205 33.06 -87.42 16.68
N TYR A 206 32.04 -88.20 17.04
CA TYR A 206 30.69 -87.72 17.35
C TYR A 206 30.66 -86.80 18.57
N SER A 207 31.42 -87.14 19.63
CA SER A 207 31.54 -86.30 20.83
C SER A 207 32.19 -84.94 20.51
N MET A 208 33.27 -84.93 19.72
CA MET A 208 33.90 -83.70 19.24
C MET A 208 32.97 -82.86 18.34
N ALA A 209 32.26 -83.50 17.41
CA ALA A 209 31.30 -82.83 16.54
C ALA A 209 30.15 -82.20 17.34
N THR A 210 29.60 -82.93 18.32
CA THR A 210 28.57 -82.43 19.24
C THR A 210 29.07 -81.23 20.03
N GLY A 211 30.28 -81.30 20.60
CA GLY A 211 30.91 -80.18 21.31
C GLY A 211 31.12 -78.94 20.43
N ALA A 212 31.54 -79.13 19.18
CA ALA A 212 31.68 -78.05 18.21
C ALA A 212 30.32 -77.43 17.84
N MET A 213 29.28 -78.25 17.62
CA MET A 213 27.91 -77.79 17.37
C MET A 213 27.37 -76.95 18.54
N CYS A 214 27.50 -77.42 19.78
CA CYS A 214 27.07 -76.66 20.96
C CYS A 214 27.84 -75.33 21.13
N SER A 215 29.13 -75.31 20.79
CA SER A 215 29.94 -74.08 20.81
C SER A 215 29.45 -73.06 19.77
N LEU A 216 29.20 -73.51 18.53
CA LEU A 216 28.69 -72.67 17.45
C LEU A 216 27.25 -72.18 17.71
N GLN A 217 26.38 -73.03 18.25
CA GLN A 217 25.03 -72.64 18.69
C GLN A 217 25.09 -71.51 19.73
N ARG A 218 25.91 -71.66 20.77
CA ARG A 218 26.13 -70.61 21.78
C ARG A 218 26.69 -69.31 21.19
N GLN A 219 27.58 -69.39 20.20
CA GLN A 219 28.09 -68.20 19.51
C GLN A 219 26.99 -67.51 18.69
N LEU A 220 26.14 -68.28 18.01
CA LEU A 220 24.99 -67.78 17.26
C LEU A 220 23.98 -67.09 18.17
N GLU A 221 23.61 -67.69 19.31
CA GLU A 221 22.75 -67.06 20.34
C GLU A 221 23.30 -65.70 20.80
N VAL A 222 24.62 -65.60 21.03
CA VAL A 222 25.27 -64.35 21.42
C VAL A 222 25.16 -63.31 20.30
N GLN A 223 25.40 -63.70 19.05
CA GLN A 223 25.29 -62.80 17.89
C GLN A 223 23.84 -62.36 17.63
N GLU A 224 22.85 -63.25 17.72
CA GLU A 224 21.43 -62.88 17.68
C GLU A 224 21.07 -61.87 18.77
N SER A 225 21.57 -62.09 20.00
CA SER A 225 21.32 -61.16 21.10
C SER A 225 21.94 -59.78 20.84
N GLN A 226 23.08 -59.72 20.16
CA GLN A 226 23.74 -58.46 19.78
C GLN A 226 22.95 -57.75 18.68
N LEU A 227 22.51 -58.49 17.64
CA LEU A 227 21.66 -57.97 16.57
C LEU A 227 20.36 -57.36 17.12
N ARG A 228 19.62 -58.11 17.96
CA ARG A 228 18.37 -57.61 18.58
C ARG A 228 18.56 -56.34 19.41
N ARG A 229 19.72 -56.17 20.06
CA ARG A 229 20.06 -54.92 20.76
C ARG A 229 20.28 -53.78 19.77
N THR A 230 21.12 -53.96 18.75
CA THR A 230 21.42 -52.90 17.77
C THR A 230 20.20 -52.52 16.91
N GLU A 231 19.30 -53.46 16.64
CA GLU A 231 17.99 -53.20 16.02
C GLU A 231 17.14 -52.27 16.90
N SER A 232 17.03 -52.57 18.22
CA SER A 232 16.28 -51.74 19.17
C SER A 232 16.87 -50.33 19.36
N GLU A 233 18.20 -50.20 19.28
CA GLU A 233 18.90 -48.92 19.34
C GLU A 233 18.70 -48.11 18.05
N ASN A 234 18.77 -48.74 16.87
CA ASN A 234 18.44 -48.12 15.59
C ASN A 234 16.99 -47.63 15.57
N GLU A 235 16.03 -48.43 16.06
CA GLU A 235 14.63 -48.00 16.19
C GLU A 235 14.48 -46.76 17.07
N ARG A 236 15.15 -46.70 18.23
CA ARG A 236 15.13 -45.53 19.11
C ARG A 236 15.72 -44.30 18.41
N LEU A 237 16.87 -44.45 17.76
CA LEU A 237 17.53 -43.36 17.04
C LEU A 237 16.69 -42.85 15.86
N GLN A 238 16.01 -43.74 15.13
CA GLN A 238 15.04 -43.34 14.09
C GLN A 238 13.84 -42.56 14.67
N LYS A 239 13.31 -42.98 15.83
CA LYS A 239 12.22 -42.27 16.52
C LYS A 239 12.66 -40.87 16.98
N GLU A 240 13.89 -40.73 17.50
CA GLU A 240 14.47 -39.43 17.84
C GLU A 240 14.75 -38.54 16.62
N LEU A 241 15.24 -39.09 15.52
CA LEU A 241 15.48 -38.36 14.28
C LEU A 241 14.17 -37.78 13.72
N ARG A 242 13.10 -38.58 13.63
CA ARG A 242 11.76 -38.11 13.23
C ARG A 242 11.22 -37.04 14.19
N GLY A 243 11.47 -37.17 15.50
CA GLY A 243 11.11 -36.14 16.48
C GLY A 243 11.82 -34.81 16.25
N ARG A 244 13.14 -34.84 15.99
CA ARG A 244 13.95 -33.66 15.65
C ARG A 244 13.53 -33.04 14.30
N GLU A 245 13.20 -33.86 13.31
CA GLU A 245 12.70 -33.44 12.00
C GLU A 245 11.38 -32.66 12.11
N VAL A 246 10.39 -33.20 12.83
CA VAL A 246 9.12 -32.49 13.10
C VAL A 246 9.36 -31.20 13.91
N GLN A 247 10.28 -31.21 14.87
CA GLN A 247 10.66 -30.00 15.62
C GLN A 247 11.28 -28.93 14.71
N LEU A 248 12.20 -29.31 13.81
CA LEU A 248 12.82 -28.41 12.83
C LEU A 248 11.78 -27.85 11.85
N GLN A 249 10.87 -28.70 11.33
CA GLN A 249 9.78 -28.26 10.46
C GLN A 249 8.85 -27.26 11.16
N ALA A 250 8.50 -27.51 12.42
CA ALA A 250 7.69 -26.60 13.22
C ALA A 250 8.40 -25.27 13.54
N MET A 251 9.72 -25.26 13.73
CA MET A 251 10.50 -24.02 13.87
C MET A 251 10.59 -23.26 12.54
N SER A 252 10.83 -23.94 11.42
CA SER A 252 10.82 -23.34 10.07
C SER A 252 9.48 -22.70 9.75
N ALA A 253 8.36 -23.34 10.09
CA ALA A 253 7.02 -22.76 9.93
C ALA A 253 6.84 -21.48 10.77
N LYS A 254 7.30 -21.46 12.02
CA LYS A 254 7.27 -20.26 12.89
C LYS A 254 8.15 -19.11 12.36
N PHE A 255 9.33 -19.42 11.83
CA PHE A 255 10.18 -18.40 11.17
C PHE A 255 9.62 -17.92 9.83
N GLY A 256 8.76 -18.72 9.18
CA GLY A 256 7.91 -18.29 8.07
C GLY A 256 6.86 -17.29 8.54
N SER A 257 5.99 -17.68 9.47
CA SER A 257 4.89 -16.84 9.94
C SER A 257 5.37 -15.51 10.53
N LEU A 258 6.40 -15.51 11.39
CA LEU A 258 6.97 -14.27 11.96
C LEU A 258 7.55 -13.32 10.89
N ARG A 259 8.01 -13.85 9.75
CA ARG A 259 8.50 -13.04 8.63
C ARG A 259 7.36 -12.46 7.80
N GLU A 260 6.24 -13.15 7.71
CA GLU A 260 5.03 -12.70 7.00
C GLU A 260 4.23 -11.71 7.84
N GLU A 261 4.11 -11.96 9.14
CA GLU A 261 3.56 -11.07 10.16
C GLU A 261 4.30 -9.73 10.16
N ARG A 262 5.64 -9.73 10.30
CA ARG A 262 6.45 -8.51 10.22
C ARG A 262 6.26 -7.73 8.90
N LYS A 263 6.15 -8.41 7.75
CA LYS A 263 5.85 -7.74 6.46
C LYS A 263 4.47 -7.10 6.45
N HIS A 264 3.50 -7.69 7.14
CA HIS A 264 2.17 -7.12 7.29
C HIS A 264 2.18 -5.92 8.25
N GLU A 265 2.92 -5.99 9.36
CA GLU A 265 3.17 -4.85 10.27
C GLU A 265 3.81 -3.66 9.52
N GLU A 266 4.89 -3.91 8.77
CA GLU A 266 5.58 -2.89 7.96
C GLU A 266 4.64 -2.26 6.90
N MET A 267 3.75 -3.06 6.30
CA MET A 267 2.73 -2.58 5.36
C MET A 267 1.62 -1.77 6.04
N MET A 268 1.17 -2.20 7.22
CA MET A 268 0.14 -1.51 8.01
C MET A 268 0.67 -0.16 8.52
N ALA A 269 1.90 -0.10 9.04
CA ALA A 269 2.53 1.13 9.47
C ALA A 269 2.67 2.16 8.32
N ALA A 270 3.02 1.72 7.11
CA ALA A 270 3.07 2.59 5.93
C ALA A 270 1.67 3.10 5.53
N ALA A 271 0.63 2.27 5.62
CA ALA A 271 -0.74 2.67 5.34
C ALA A 271 -1.32 3.62 6.41
N GLU A 272 -0.94 3.45 7.67
CA GLU A 272 -1.26 4.37 8.76
C GLU A 272 -0.55 5.72 8.59
N GLU A 273 0.71 5.73 8.17
CA GLU A 273 1.44 6.96 7.85
C GLU A 273 0.77 7.73 6.69
N GLU A 274 0.38 7.03 5.61
CA GLU A 274 -0.39 7.64 4.52
C GLU A 274 -1.75 8.17 5.02
N ASN A 275 -2.44 7.44 5.90
CA ASN A 275 -3.71 7.90 6.46
C ASN A 275 -3.55 9.17 7.31
N CYS A 276 -2.48 9.28 8.09
CA CYS A 276 -2.14 10.48 8.86
C CYS A 276 -1.79 11.67 7.96
N ARG A 277 -0.97 11.46 6.92
CA ARG A 277 -0.65 12.48 5.90
C ARG A 277 -1.91 12.98 5.18
N LEU A 278 -2.81 12.08 4.79
CA LEU A 278 -4.08 12.42 4.15
C LEU A 278 -5.00 13.23 5.08
N ARG A 279 -5.08 12.86 6.38
CA ARG A 279 -5.85 13.64 7.37
C ARG A 279 -5.29 15.06 7.54
N GLN A 280 -3.97 15.24 7.58
CA GLN A 280 -3.36 16.57 7.62
C GLN A 280 -3.74 17.39 6.38
N VAL A 281 -3.64 16.81 5.18
CA VAL A 281 -4.02 17.50 3.94
C VAL A 281 -5.50 17.89 3.93
N VAL A 282 -6.38 17.07 4.50
CA VAL A 282 -7.81 17.41 4.66
C VAL A 282 -7.98 18.58 5.62
N THR A 283 -7.40 18.58 6.82
CA THR A 283 -7.55 19.69 7.78
C THR A 283 -6.95 21.00 7.26
N GLU A 284 -5.86 20.92 6.50
CA GLU A 284 -5.27 22.04 5.77
C GLU A 284 -6.14 22.57 4.61
N GLN A 285 -7.02 21.75 4.03
CA GLN A 285 -7.99 22.19 3.02
C GLN A 285 -9.23 22.77 3.68
N GLU A 286 -9.67 22.19 4.80
CA GLU A 286 -10.78 22.70 5.62
C GLU A 286 -10.48 24.10 6.16
N SER A 287 -9.25 24.38 6.64
CA SER A 287 -8.88 25.73 7.08
C SER A 287 -8.92 26.75 5.93
N LYS A 288 -8.36 26.41 4.77
CA LYS A 288 -8.34 27.26 3.57
C LYS A 288 -9.75 27.52 3.03
N LEU A 289 -10.67 26.54 3.15
CA LEU A 289 -12.09 26.73 2.84
C LEU A 289 -12.81 27.63 3.85
N ALA A 290 -12.47 27.55 5.14
CA ALA A 290 -12.99 28.46 6.16
C ALA A 290 -12.51 29.91 5.92
N GLU A 291 -11.21 30.12 5.67
CA GLU A 291 -10.61 31.42 5.31
C GLU A 291 -11.31 32.04 4.08
N GLN A 292 -11.54 31.24 3.02
CA GLN A 292 -12.28 31.69 1.83
C GLN A 292 -13.74 32.04 2.15
N THR A 293 -14.40 31.26 3.02
CA THR A 293 -15.80 31.51 3.43
C THR A 293 -15.92 32.80 4.25
N GLU A 294 -14.94 33.10 5.11
CA GLU A 294 -14.87 34.36 5.84
C GLU A 294 -14.63 35.54 4.88
N LEU A 295 -13.67 35.43 3.95
CA LEU A 295 -13.42 36.46 2.93
C LEU A 295 -14.66 36.74 2.08
N ILE A 296 -15.39 35.71 1.65
CA ILE A 296 -16.66 35.85 0.93
C ILE A 296 -17.69 36.59 1.79
N SER A 297 -17.81 36.26 3.08
CA SER A 297 -18.73 36.90 4.01
C SER A 297 -18.40 38.38 4.23
N ASN A 298 -17.11 38.70 4.40
CA ASN A 298 -16.61 40.06 4.55
C ASN A 298 -16.88 40.90 3.29
N LEU A 299 -16.59 40.35 2.09
CA LEU A 299 -16.87 41.01 0.81
C LEU A 299 -18.38 41.22 0.58
N GLN A 300 -19.23 40.27 0.95
CA GLN A 300 -20.69 40.43 0.92
C GLN A 300 -21.15 41.56 1.86
N GLY A 301 -20.56 41.67 3.05
CA GLY A 301 -20.79 42.76 3.99
C GLY A 301 -20.44 44.13 3.40
N SER A 302 -19.25 44.29 2.81
CA SER A 302 -18.85 45.54 2.13
C SER A 302 -19.76 45.87 0.94
N VAL A 303 -20.15 44.88 0.13
CA VAL A 303 -21.10 45.07 -0.98
C VAL A 303 -22.48 45.51 -0.48
N TRP A 304 -22.94 45.01 0.67
CA TRP A 304 -24.19 45.45 1.30
C TRP A 304 -24.10 46.89 1.81
N GLN A 305 -23.02 47.25 2.49
CA GLN A 305 -22.76 48.61 2.98
C GLN A 305 -22.72 49.62 1.83
N LEU A 306 -21.93 49.37 0.77
CA LEU A 306 -21.82 50.24 -0.39
C LEU A 306 -23.16 50.42 -1.13
N ARG A 307 -24.02 49.38 -1.17
CA ARG A 307 -25.38 49.47 -1.74
C ARG A 307 -26.29 50.36 -0.89
N ALA A 308 -26.23 50.25 0.44
CA ALA A 308 -27.01 51.10 1.35
C ALA A 308 -26.57 52.57 1.26
N GLU A 309 -25.26 52.82 1.18
CA GLU A 309 -24.69 54.16 0.98
C GLU A 309 -25.12 54.75 -0.38
N ALA A 310 -24.99 53.99 -1.48
CA ALA A 310 -25.40 54.44 -2.81
C ALA A 310 -26.90 54.79 -2.90
N LEU A 311 -27.77 54.03 -2.22
CA LEU A 311 -29.20 54.37 -2.11
C LEU A 311 -29.43 55.67 -1.33
N THR A 312 -28.67 55.89 -0.25
CA THR A 312 -28.74 57.08 0.61
C THR A 312 -28.25 58.33 -0.14
N ASN A 313 -27.10 58.24 -0.80
CA ASN A 313 -26.55 59.31 -1.64
C ASN A 313 -27.51 59.66 -2.80
N ARG A 314 -28.14 58.67 -3.45
CA ARG A 314 -29.16 58.91 -4.48
C ARG A 314 -30.38 59.67 -3.93
N TYR A 315 -30.84 59.36 -2.71
CA TYR A 315 -31.91 60.10 -2.05
C TYR A 315 -31.51 61.55 -1.76
N HIS A 316 -30.29 61.79 -1.25
CA HIS A 316 -29.79 63.15 -0.99
C HIS A 316 -29.69 63.98 -2.28
N ILE A 317 -29.14 63.41 -3.36
CA ILE A 317 -29.08 64.07 -4.68
C ILE A 317 -30.49 64.44 -5.17
N GLN A 318 -31.46 63.51 -5.11
CA GLN A 318 -32.84 63.78 -5.55
C GLN A 318 -33.59 64.78 -4.64
N LYS A 319 -33.16 64.97 -3.40
CA LYS A 319 -33.69 66.02 -2.50
C LYS A 319 -33.06 67.39 -2.84
N GLN A 320 -31.74 67.43 -3.05
CA GLN A 320 -31.02 68.64 -3.42
C GLN A 320 -31.46 69.17 -4.79
N GLN A 321 -31.65 68.29 -5.76
CA GLN A 321 -32.13 68.63 -7.10
C GLN A 321 -33.51 69.33 -7.04
N ARG A 322 -34.47 68.80 -6.27
CA ARG A 322 -35.79 69.44 -6.11
C ARG A 322 -35.71 70.81 -5.45
N ALA A 323 -34.90 70.97 -4.41
CA ALA A 323 -34.67 72.28 -3.79
C ALA A 323 -34.00 73.28 -4.77
N GLN A 324 -33.13 72.80 -5.66
CA GLN A 324 -32.54 73.61 -6.72
C GLN A 324 -33.56 74.00 -7.80
N GLU A 325 -34.41 73.08 -8.24
CA GLU A 325 -35.52 73.34 -9.18
C GLU A 325 -36.53 74.35 -8.58
N GLU A 326 -36.87 74.22 -7.30
CA GLU A 326 -37.69 75.17 -6.54
C GLU A 326 -37.05 76.56 -6.52
N MET A 327 -35.77 76.69 -6.14
CA MET A 327 -35.06 77.98 -6.15
C MET A 327 -34.95 78.60 -7.55
N GLN A 328 -34.72 77.78 -8.60
CA GLN A 328 -34.69 78.25 -9.98
C GLN A 328 -36.06 78.79 -10.42
N SER A 329 -37.17 78.14 -10.02
CA SER A 329 -38.52 78.63 -10.30
C SER A 329 -38.79 79.97 -9.60
N GLN A 330 -38.37 80.12 -8.33
CA GLN A 330 -38.50 81.37 -7.57
C GLN A 330 -37.66 82.49 -8.18
N ALA A 331 -36.42 82.21 -8.59
CA ALA A 331 -35.56 83.18 -9.28
C ALA A 331 -36.19 83.69 -10.59
N GLY A 332 -36.80 82.81 -11.39
CA GLY A 332 -37.52 83.19 -12.60
C GLY A 332 -38.75 84.08 -12.33
N VAL A 333 -39.51 83.79 -11.27
CA VAL A 333 -40.65 84.63 -10.83
C VAL A 333 -40.16 86.00 -10.36
N LEU A 334 -39.06 86.06 -9.58
CA LEU A 334 -38.47 87.31 -9.11
C LEU A 334 -37.93 88.16 -10.27
N GLN A 335 -37.25 87.56 -11.26
CA GLN A 335 -36.78 88.26 -12.46
C GLN A 335 -37.94 88.83 -13.29
N HIS A 336 -39.06 88.11 -13.42
CA HIS A 336 -40.25 88.64 -14.07
C HIS A 336 -40.86 89.82 -13.29
N ALA A 337 -40.94 89.72 -11.97
CA ALA A 337 -41.46 90.79 -11.10
C ALA A 337 -40.56 92.04 -11.12
N GLU A 338 -39.23 91.85 -11.14
CA GLU A 338 -38.25 92.92 -11.33
C GLU A 338 -38.47 93.64 -12.66
N LEU A 339 -38.50 92.89 -13.77
CA LEU A 339 -38.70 93.45 -15.11
C LEU A 339 -40.04 94.19 -15.24
N GLN A 340 -41.12 93.62 -14.69
CA GLN A 340 -42.45 94.26 -14.67
C GLN A 340 -42.44 95.57 -13.85
N THR A 341 -41.75 95.58 -12.70
CA THR A 341 -41.58 96.77 -11.87
C THR A 341 -40.75 97.84 -12.60
N ARG A 342 -39.68 97.43 -13.27
CA ARG A 342 -38.83 98.31 -14.08
C ARG A 342 -39.61 98.96 -15.23
N VAL A 343 -40.39 98.21 -15.99
CA VAL A 343 -41.25 98.76 -17.06
C VAL A 343 -42.31 99.71 -16.50
N ALA A 344 -42.85 99.43 -15.31
CA ALA A 344 -43.77 100.35 -14.62
C ALA A 344 -43.07 101.66 -14.21
N LEU A 345 -41.83 101.59 -13.69
CA LEU A 345 -41.01 102.76 -13.37
C LEU A 345 -40.66 103.57 -14.63
N GLU A 346 -40.18 102.93 -15.70
CA GLU A 346 -39.86 103.59 -16.98
C GLU A 346 -41.09 104.31 -17.57
N CYS A 347 -42.29 103.73 -17.43
CA CYS A 347 -43.57 104.34 -17.79
C CYS A 347 -43.96 105.53 -16.89
N ILE A 348 -43.63 105.49 -15.59
CA ILE A 348 -43.87 106.57 -14.63
C ILE A 348 -42.87 107.72 -14.88
N THR A 349 -41.58 107.45 -15.03
CA THR A 349 -40.55 108.43 -15.41
C THR A 349 -40.91 109.11 -16.72
N SER A 350 -41.35 108.36 -17.74
CA SER A 350 -41.82 108.93 -19.02
C SER A 350 -43.04 109.86 -18.88
N LYS A 351 -43.86 109.70 -17.84
CA LYS A 351 -44.95 110.64 -17.51
C LYS A 351 -44.42 111.85 -16.76
N PHE A 352 -43.52 111.68 -15.80
CA PHE A 352 -42.85 112.78 -15.09
C PHE A 352 -42.08 113.68 -16.07
N GLU A 353 -41.28 113.12 -16.98
CA GLU A 353 -40.62 113.90 -18.04
C GLU A 353 -41.59 114.67 -18.92
N ARG A 354 -42.76 114.10 -19.22
CA ARG A 354 -43.82 114.79 -19.98
C ARG A 354 -44.52 115.88 -19.17
N PHE A 355 -44.58 115.78 -17.84
CA PHE A 355 -45.07 116.85 -16.95
C PHE A 355 -44.00 117.94 -16.77
N ARG A 356 -42.75 117.56 -16.50
CA ARG A 356 -41.57 118.43 -16.44
C ARG A 356 -41.41 119.26 -17.72
N SER A 357 -41.48 118.61 -18.88
CA SER A 357 -41.50 119.29 -20.20
C SER A 357 -42.64 120.31 -20.32
N LYS A 358 -43.85 120.00 -19.81
CA LYS A 358 -44.98 120.96 -19.80
C LYS A 358 -44.76 122.11 -18.83
N ILE A 359 -44.14 121.87 -17.67
CA ILE A 359 -43.80 122.92 -16.70
C ILE A 359 -42.76 123.87 -17.31
N ILE A 360 -41.66 123.33 -17.86
CA ILE A 360 -40.64 124.09 -18.59
C ILE A 360 -41.26 124.85 -19.77
N GLN A 361 -42.17 124.23 -20.53
CA GLN A 361 -42.86 124.92 -21.61
C GLN A 361 -43.74 126.07 -21.07
N ALA A 362 -44.51 125.85 -20.01
CA ALA A 362 -45.41 126.85 -19.44
C ALA A 362 -44.64 128.02 -18.81
N THR A 363 -43.52 127.77 -18.13
CA THR A 363 -42.67 128.82 -17.56
C THR A 363 -42.00 129.61 -18.67
N PHE A 364 -41.15 129.01 -19.50
CA PHE A 364 -40.33 129.78 -20.43
C PHE A 364 -41.13 130.39 -21.59
N SER A 365 -42.11 129.67 -22.16
CA SER A 365 -42.87 130.17 -23.34
C SER A 365 -43.80 131.35 -23.02
N ALA A 366 -44.35 131.43 -21.81
CA ALA A 366 -45.32 132.48 -21.44
C ALA A 366 -44.69 133.89 -21.34
N ALA A 367 -43.36 133.99 -21.29
CA ALA A 367 -42.63 135.26 -21.13
C ALA A 367 -41.89 135.72 -22.40
N GLY A 368 -42.06 135.03 -23.55
CA GLY A 368 -41.34 135.35 -24.80
C GLY A 368 -39.84 135.03 -24.78
N ILE A 369 -39.34 134.40 -23.71
CA ILE A 369 -37.94 133.97 -23.57
C ILE A 369 -37.75 132.67 -24.36
N LYS A 370 -36.66 132.57 -25.14
CA LYS A 370 -36.32 131.31 -25.84
C LYS A 370 -36.09 130.19 -24.82
N ALA A 371 -36.75 129.05 -25.03
CA ALA A 371 -36.53 127.85 -24.22
C ALA A 371 -35.05 127.44 -24.24
N PRO A 372 -34.43 127.09 -23.10
CA PRO A 372 -33.05 126.60 -23.04
C PRO A 372 -32.84 125.34 -23.89
N GLN A 373 -31.63 125.21 -24.47
CA GLN A 373 -31.26 124.11 -25.37
C GLN A 373 -30.44 123.00 -24.69
N ALA A 374 -30.24 123.09 -23.37
CA ALA A 374 -29.53 122.10 -22.56
C ALA A 374 -30.48 121.42 -21.56
N GLU A 375 -30.07 120.28 -21.01
CA GLU A 375 -30.80 119.59 -19.95
C GLU A 375 -30.70 120.38 -18.64
N LEU A 376 -31.75 121.16 -18.34
CA LEU A 376 -31.93 121.85 -17.05
C LEU A 376 -32.05 120.83 -15.91
N ALA A 377 -31.40 121.09 -14.77
CA ALA A 377 -31.70 120.36 -13.54
C ALA A 377 -33.07 120.79 -12.97
N ASP A 378 -33.74 119.90 -12.24
CA ASP A 378 -35.07 120.20 -11.68
C ASP A 378 -35.04 121.37 -10.69
N GLU A 379 -33.94 121.53 -9.94
CA GLU A 379 -33.71 122.70 -9.07
C GLU A 379 -33.64 124.01 -9.87
N GLU A 380 -33.01 124.03 -11.05
CA GLU A 380 -32.92 125.22 -11.91
C GLU A 380 -34.31 125.62 -12.47
N VAL A 381 -35.17 124.63 -12.72
CA VAL A 381 -36.57 124.87 -13.12
C VAL A 381 -37.39 125.41 -11.95
N LEU A 382 -37.15 124.92 -10.72
CA LEU A 382 -37.78 125.42 -9.50
C LEU A 382 -37.34 126.84 -9.17
N GLU A 383 -36.05 127.17 -9.23
CA GLU A 383 -35.55 128.53 -9.07
C GLU A 383 -36.18 129.48 -10.11
N ALA A 384 -36.26 129.08 -11.38
CA ALA A 384 -36.90 129.88 -12.43
C ALA A 384 -38.42 130.09 -12.23
N MET A 385 -39.11 129.17 -11.54
CA MET A 385 -40.47 129.39 -11.07
C MET A 385 -40.52 130.34 -9.87
N GLN A 386 -39.59 130.18 -8.92
CA GLN A 386 -39.60 130.88 -7.65
C GLN A 386 -39.21 132.36 -7.80
N VAL A 387 -38.24 132.67 -8.66
CA VAL A 387 -37.88 134.04 -9.09
C VAL A 387 -39.09 134.80 -9.68
N ARG A 388 -40.02 134.11 -10.34
CA ARG A 388 -41.28 134.72 -10.84
C ARG A 388 -42.41 134.77 -9.83
N SER A 389 -42.33 134.00 -8.75
CA SER A 389 -43.31 134.04 -7.65
C SER A 389 -43.02 135.19 -6.68
N SER A 390 -41.77 135.68 -6.66
CA SER A 390 -41.38 136.94 -6.03
C SER A 390 -41.80 138.12 -6.93
N PRO A 391 -42.71 139.01 -6.49
CA PRO A 391 -42.95 140.26 -7.21
C PRO A 391 -41.76 141.21 -7.06
N GLU A 392 -41.33 141.82 -8.17
CA GLU A 392 -40.63 143.11 -8.11
C GLU A 392 -41.59 144.19 -7.56
N SER A 393 -41.02 145.25 -6.96
CA SER A 393 -41.67 146.13 -5.97
C SER A 393 -42.93 146.89 -6.42
#